data_AF-A0A5K0WB20-F1
#
_entry.id   AF-A0A5K0WB20-F1
#
_cell.length_a   1.000
_cell.length_b   1.000
_cell.length_c   1.000
_cell.angle_alpha   90.00
_cell.angle_beta   90.00
_cell.angle_gamma   90.00
#
_symmetry.space_group_name_H-M   'P 1'
#
loop_
_entity.id
_entity.type
_entity.pdbx_description
1 polymer ?
#
loop_
_entity_poly.entity_id
_entity_poly.type
_entity_poly.pdbx_seq_one_letter_code
_entity_poly.pdbx_strand_id
1 'polypeptide(L)'
;SSLFINCGGTQLVVNGTTYEADIEPSGESTYYHSAGGNWAMTSTGVFMDTVTAGPFLVANKSRLLMSNPTLYMTARVAPIMLTYYGLCMQKGDYTVQLHFSEIIFTNDQTFSSLGERVFDVFIQ
;
A
#
# COMPACT_ATOMS: atom_id res chain seq x y z
N SER A 1 -6.13 3.34 20.89
CA SER A 1 -5.27 3.94 19.85
C SER A 1 -5.75 3.42 18.50
N SER A 2 -5.75 4.25 17.46
CA SER A 2 -6.13 3.85 16.10
C SER A 2 -5.06 4.34 15.12
N LEU A 3 -4.77 3.55 14.10
CA LEU A 3 -3.77 3.84 13.09
C LEU A 3 -4.41 3.61 11.71
N PHE A 4 -4.28 4.60 10.83
CA PHE A 4 -4.83 4.56 9.48
C PHE A 4 -3.73 5.04 8.54
N ILE A 5 -3.34 4.21 7.57
CA ILE A 5 -2.25 4.50 6.65
C ILE A 5 -2.79 4.42 5.23
N ASN A 6 -2.56 5.46 4.42
CA ASN A 6 -2.83 5.43 2.99
C ASN A 6 -1.60 4.88 2.27
N CYS A 7 -1.49 3.55 2.20
CA CYS A 7 -0.34 2.84 1.67
C CYS A 7 -0.01 3.30 0.23
N GLY A 8 1.18 3.86 0.05
CA GLY A 8 1.64 4.41 -1.22
C GLY A 8 0.97 5.69 -1.71
N GLY A 9 0.27 6.43 -0.85
CA GLY A 9 -0.43 7.66 -1.21
C GLY A 9 -0.24 8.80 -0.22
N THR A 10 -0.66 10.00 -0.61
CA THR A 10 -0.65 11.18 0.26
C THR A 10 -1.69 11.07 1.37
N GLN A 11 -1.58 11.92 2.40
CA GLN A 11 -2.59 12.01 3.43
C GLN A 11 -3.96 12.30 2.80
N LEU A 12 -5.01 11.61 3.26
CA LEU A 12 -6.37 11.83 2.79
C LEU A 12 -7.40 11.59 3.90
N VAL A 13 -8.61 12.09 3.70
CA VAL A 13 -9.73 11.91 4.63
C VAL A 13 -10.85 11.15 3.94
N VAL A 14 -11.29 10.06 4.54
CA VAL A 14 -12.42 9.24 4.06
C VAL A 14 -13.38 9.01 5.22
N ASN A 15 -14.64 9.37 5.03
CA ASN A 15 -15.70 9.22 6.04
C ASN A 15 -15.34 9.78 7.42
N GLY A 16 -14.62 10.90 7.45
CA GLY A 16 -14.17 11.55 8.68
C GLY A 16 -12.91 10.94 9.33
N THR A 17 -12.34 9.89 8.74
CA THR A 17 -11.08 9.28 9.19
C THR A 17 -9.91 9.81 8.35
N THR A 18 -8.88 10.32 9.03
CA THR A 18 -7.62 10.75 8.39
C THR A 18 -6.66 9.58 8.27
N TYR A 19 -6.24 9.28 7.04
CA TYR A 19 -5.21 8.30 6.74
C TYR A 19 -3.87 9.01 6.57
N GLU A 20 -2.85 8.57 7.30
CA GLU A 20 -1.49 9.11 7.21
C GLU A 20 -0.83 8.77 5.87
N ALA A 21 0.04 9.67 5.39
CA ALA A 21 0.69 9.56 4.08
C ALA A 21 1.81 8.51 4.09
N ASP A 22 1.82 7.62 3.11
CA ASP A 22 2.96 6.73 2.82
C ASP A 22 3.50 7.05 1.43
N ILE A 23 4.45 7.99 1.36
CA ILE A 23 4.98 8.54 0.10
C ILE A 23 6.47 8.28 -0.11
N GLU A 24 7.09 7.39 0.67
CA GLU A 24 8.51 7.03 0.49
C GLU A 24 8.73 6.40 -0.89
N PRO A 25 9.49 7.04 -1.80
CA PRO A 25 9.65 6.53 -3.15
C PRO A 25 10.51 5.26 -3.23
N SER A 26 11.37 5.02 -2.24
CA SER A 26 12.26 3.86 -2.21
C SER A 26 11.54 2.58 -1.78
N GLY A 27 12.00 1.43 -2.25
CA GLY A 27 11.44 0.14 -1.81
C GLY A 27 12.25 -1.13 -2.12
N GLU A 28 13.42 -1.03 -2.74
CA GLU A 28 14.27 -2.20 -3.05
C GLU A 28 14.77 -2.91 -1.79
N SER A 29 15.17 -2.11 -0.81
CA SER A 29 15.63 -2.51 0.52
C SER A 29 15.52 -1.27 1.40
N THR A 30 14.30 -0.99 1.85
CA THR A 30 13.97 0.27 2.48
C THR A 30 13.36 0.03 3.85
N TYR A 31 13.86 0.76 4.83
CA TYR A 31 13.16 1.03 6.08
C TYR A 31 12.74 2.50 6.08
N TYR A 32 11.47 2.74 6.34
CA TYR A 32 10.89 4.07 6.45
C TYR A 32 10.23 4.24 7.81
N HIS A 33 10.42 5.41 8.40
CA HIS A 33 9.76 5.81 9.63
C HIS A 33 8.91 7.04 9.36
N SER A 34 7.65 7.01 9.77
CA SER A 34 6.71 8.10 9.45
C SER A 34 7.10 9.40 10.14
N ALA A 35 6.72 10.52 9.52
CA ALA A 35 6.99 11.84 10.08
C ALA A 35 6.32 12.05 11.45
N GLY A 36 5.14 11.45 11.67
CA GLY A 36 4.43 11.47 12.94
C GLY A 36 4.99 10.51 13.98
N GLY A 37 5.86 9.58 13.59
CA GLY A 37 6.47 8.57 14.46
C GLY A 37 5.53 7.51 15.00
N ASN A 38 4.29 7.44 14.48
CA ASN A 38 3.29 6.48 14.91
C ASN A 38 3.39 5.15 14.16
N TRP A 39 4.13 5.10 13.05
CA TRP A 39 4.27 3.90 12.25
C TRP A 39 5.58 3.88 11.44
N ALA A 40 5.95 2.69 10.98
CA ALA A 40 7.10 2.47 10.11
C ALA A 40 6.78 1.39 9.07
N MET A 41 7.62 1.26 8.05
CA MET A 41 7.46 0.24 7.00
C MET A 41 8.80 -0.28 6.51
N THR A 42 8.84 -1.55 6.15
CA THR A 42 9.94 -2.16 5.40
C THR A 42 9.45 -2.69 4.06
N SER A 43 10.21 -2.45 3.00
CA SER A 43 9.98 -2.99 1.66
C SER A 43 11.24 -3.65 1.12
N THR A 44 11.08 -4.76 0.41
CA THR A 44 12.18 -5.50 -0.20
C THR A 44 11.84 -6.04 -1.58
N GLY A 45 12.89 -6.12 -2.42
CA GLY A 45 12.86 -6.74 -3.74
C GLY A 45 12.85 -5.73 -4.88
N VAL A 46 13.20 -6.21 -6.07
CA VAL A 46 13.23 -5.41 -7.31
C VAL A 46 12.43 -6.14 -8.37
N PHE A 47 11.66 -5.42 -9.19
CA PHE A 47 11.01 -6.01 -10.37
C PHE A 47 12.06 -6.21 -11.48
N MET A 48 12.16 -7.41 -12.04
CA MET A 48 13.21 -7.76 -13.02
C MET A 48 13.11 -6.99 -14.36
N ASP A 49 11.94 -6.46 -14.71
CA ASP A 49 11.67 -5.79 -16.00
C ASP A 49 12.04 -4.29 -16.01
N THR A 50 12.61 -3.77 -14.93
CA THR A 50 12.89 -2.33 -14.83
C THR A 50 14.40 -2.07 -14.79
N VAL A 51 14.92 -1.46 -15.87
CA VAL A 51 16.34 -1.01 -16.00
C VAL A 51 16.71 0.03 -14.93
N THR A 52 15.71 0.62 -14.30
CA THR A 52 15.77 1.46 -13.09
C THR A 52 14.95 0.79 -12.00
N ALA A 53 15.34 0.88 -10.73
CA ALA A 53 14.46 0.58 -9.59
C ALA A 53 13.00 1.00 -9.90
N GLY A 54 12.10 0.02 -10.11
CA GLY A 54 10.74 0.33 -10.54
C GLY A 54 10.02 1.23 -9.52
N PRO A 55 8.97 1.97 -9.92
CA PRO A 55 8.26 2.80 -8.97
C PRO A 55 7.58 1.91 -7.91
N PHE A 56 8.03 2.01 -6.65
CA PHE A 56 7.43 1.32 -5.49
C PHE A 56 6.09 1.92 -5.06
N LEU A 57 5.71 3.02 -5.71
CA LEU A 57 4.43 3.70 -5.60
C LEU A 57 3.74 3.63 -6.96
N VAL A 58 2.53 3.09 -6.98
CA VAL A 58 1.75 2.91 -8.21
C VAL A 58 0.46 3.71 -8.14
N ALA A 59 0.05 4.23 -9.29
CA ALA A 59 -1.24 4.89 -9.46
C ALA A 59 -2.22 3.96 -10.18
N ASN A 60 -3.50 4.12 -9.85
CA ASN A 60 -4.59 3.36 -10.42
C ASN A 60 -4.73 3.58 -11.95
N LYS A 61 -4.85 2.47 -12.68
CA LYS A 61 -5.16 2.36 -14.11
C LYS A 61 -6.49 1.64 -14.36
N SER A 62 -7.05 1.01 -13.32
CA SER A 62 -8.29 0.24 -13.38
C SER A 62 -9.52 1.06 -13.02
N ARG A 63 -10.69 0.60 -13.46
CA ARG A 63 -11.97 1.20 -13.07
C ARG A 63 -12.38 0.70 -11.69
N LEU A 64 -12.50 1.61 -10.73
CA LEU A 64 -12.91 1.31 -9.35
C LEU A 64 -14.44 1.39 -9.22
N LEU A 65 -15.08 0.28 -8.91
CA LEU A 65 -16.54 0.17 -8.74
C LEU A 65 -16.87 -0.23 -7.30
N MET A 66 -16.44 0.59 -6.34
CA MET A 66 -16.70 0.40 -4.91
C MET A 66 -16.96 1.72 -4.20
N SER A 67 -17.42 1.65 -2.94
CA SER A 67 -17.49 2.82 -2.07
C SER A 67 -16.08 3.32 -1.72
N ASN A 68 -15.95 4.64 -1.54
CA ASN A 68 -14.70 5.33 -1.21
C ASN A 68 -13.53 4.97 -2.17
N PRO A 69 -13.70 5.11 -3.50
CA PRO A 69 -12.67 4.74 -4.47
C PRO A 69 -11.35 5.52 -4.28
N THR A 70 -11.40 6.65 -3.59
CA THR A 70 -10.23 7.47 -3.24
C THR A 70 -9.17 6.73 -2.43
N LEU A 71 -9.55 5.73 -1.62
CA LEU A 71 -8.59 4.88 -0.89
C LEU A 71 -7.79 3.94 -1.78
N TYR A 72 -8.26 3.68 -3.00
CA TYR A 72 -7.69 2.69 -3.91
C TYR A 72 -7.07 3.36 -5.14
N MET A 73 -6.81 4.67 -5.10
CA MET A 73 -6.21 5.40 -6.23
C MET A 73 -4.69 5.20 -6.33
N THR A 74 -4.06 4.80 -5.24
CA THR A 74 -2.61 4.57 -5.15
C THR A 74 -2.34 3.35 -4.29
N ALA A 75 -1.20 2.71 -4.50
CA ALA A 75 -0.73 1.64 -3.65
C ALA A 75 0.79 1.64 -3.54
N ARG A 76 1.31 1.10 -2.43
CA ARG A 76 2.71 0.67 -2.34
C ARG A 76 2.82 -0.75 -2.87
N VAL A 77 3.88 -1.01 -3.63
CA VAL A 77 4.22 -2.35 -4.11
C VAL A 77 5.58 -2.76 -3.56
N ALA A 78 5.71 -4.03 -3.19
CA ALA A 78 6.98 -4.66 -2.86
C ALA A 78 7.05 -6.02 -3.58
N PRO A 79 8.12 -6.32 -4.33
CA PRO A 79 8.23 -7.59 -5.05
C PRO A 79 8.35 -8.82 -4.16
N ILE A 80 8.94 -8.68 -2.97
CA ILE A 80 9.23 -9.81 -2.07
C ILE A 80 8.46 -9.71 -0.75
N MET A 81 8.61 -8.61 -0.03
CA MET A 81 8.00 -8.45 1.30
C MET A 81 7.71 -6.98 1.58
N LEU A 82 6.53 -6.73 2.15
CA LEU A 82 6.09 -5.45 2.67
C LEU A 82 5.58 -5.65 4.09
N THR A 83 6.14 -4.91 5.05
CA THR A 83 5.72 -4.97 6.45
C THR A 83 5.43 -3.57 6.94
N TYR A 84 4.27 -3.36 7.53
CA TYR A 84 3.94 -2.13 8.26
C TYR A 84 3.98 -2.40 9.76
N TYR A 85 4.49 -1.41 10.51
CA TYR A 85 4.62 -1.46 11.96
C TYR A 85 3.81 -0.33 12.56
N GLY A 86 2.86 -0.66 13.44
CA GLY A 86 2.27 0.33 14.35
C GLY A 86 3.18 0.52 15.55
N LEU A 87 3.71 1.73 15.75
CA LEU A 87 4.64 2.04 16.83
C LEU A 87 3.89 2.55 18.06
N CYS A 88 4.43 2.24 19.25
CA CYS A 88 3.87 2.69 20.52
C CYS A 88 2.39 2.28 20.74
N MET A 89 1.96 1.19 20.11
CA MET A 89 0.62 0.63 20.28
C MET A 89 0.49 0.03 21.69
N GLN A 90 -0.58 0.38 22.39
CA GLN A 90 -0.85 -0.11 23.74
C GLN A 90 -1.22 -1.59 23.71
N LYS A 91 -0.94 -2.32 24.79
CA LYS A 91 -1.42 -3.70 24.89
C LYS A 91 -2.96 -3.72 24.90
N GLY A 92 -3.55 -4.49 24.00
CA GLY A 92 -5.00 -4.65 23.91
C GLY A 92 -5.41 -5.39 22.65
N ASP A 93 -6.72 -5.56 22.48
CA ASP A 93 -7.29 -6.19 21.30
C ASP A 93 -7.48 -5.15 20.19
N TYR A 94 -7.12 -5.54 18.97
CA TYR A 94 -7.17 -4.67 17.80
C TYR A 94 -8.02 -5.27 16.70
N THR A 95 -8.86 -4.44 16.09
CA THR A 95 -9.49 -4.77 14.81
C THR A 95 -8.58 -4.27 13.69
N VAL A 96 -8.04 -5.19 12.91
CA VAL A 96 -7.21 -4.87 11.74
C VAL A 96 -8.09 -4.90 10.49
N GLN A 97 -8.12 -3.80 9.74
CA GLN A 97 -8.83 -3.70 8.46
C GLN A 97 -7.80 -3.47 7.36
N LEU A 98 -7.82 -4.34 6.34
CA LEU A 98 -6.92 -4.26 5.19
C LEU A 98 -7.73 -3.96 3.93
N HIS A 99 -7.25 -2.99 3.16
CA HIS A 99 -7.90 -2.52 1.95
C HIS A 99 -7.11 -3.00 0.73
N PHE A 100 -7.71 -3.87 -0.07
CA PHE A 100 -7.11 -4.40 -1.29
C PHE A 100 -7.98 -4.09 -2.51
N SER A 101 -7.32 -3.75 -3.62
CA SER A 101 -7.92 -3.63 -4.95
C SER A 101 -6.83 -3.87 -5.98
N GLU A 102 -7.16 -4.56 -7.08
CA GLU A 102 -6.27 -4.61 -8.25
C GLU A 102 -6.45 -3.33 -9.06
N ILE A 103 -5.38 -2.56 -9.18
CA ILE A 103 -5.39 -1.20 -9.74
C ILE A 103 -4.41 -1.03 -10.90
N ILE A 104 -3.61 -2.04 -11.22
CA ILE A 104 -2.64 -2.03 -12.32
C ILE A 104 -3.13 -2.93 -13.45
N PHE A 105 -3.53 -4.15 -13.11
CA PHE A 105 -3.95 -5.15 -14.07
C PHE A 105 -5.42 -4.96 -14.44
N THR A 106 -5.66 -4.41 -15.63
CA THR A 106 -7.01 -4.14 -16.12
C THR A 106 -7.64 -5.40 -16.69
N ASN A 107 -8.87 -5.70 -16.25
CA ASN A 107 -9.71 -6.75 -16.83
C ASN A 107 -10.68 -6.16 -17.86
N ASP A 108 -10.15 -5.38 -18.80
CA ASP A 108 -10.89 -4.79 -19.89
C ASP A 108 -10.77 -5.63 -21.17
N GLN A 109 -11.64 -5.36 -22.15
CA GLN A 109 -11.69 -6.13 -23.40
C GLN A 109 -10.46 -5.93 -24.31
N THR A 110 -9.48 -5.13 -23.87
CA THR A 110 -8.23 -4.93 -24.61
C THR A 110 -7.23 -6.07 -24.40
N PHE A 111 -7.44 -6.95 -23.40
CA PHE A 111 -6.53 -8.04 -23.01
C PHE A 111 -5.08 -7.58 -22.79
N SER A 112 -4.88 -6.29 -22.50
CA SER A 112 -3.56 -5.68 -22.37
C SER A 112 -2.87 -6.02 -21.04
N SER A 113 -3.61 -6.62 -20.10
CA SER A 113 -3.09 -7.01 -18.79
C SER A 113 -3.47 -8.45 -18.43
N LEU A 114 -2.46 -9.32 -18.37
CA LEU A 114 -2.60 -10.75 -18.01
C LEU A 114 -2.01 -11.04 -16.62
N GLY A 115 -1.72 -10.00 -15.84
CA GLY A 115 -1.05 -10.16 -14.56
C GLY A 115 -1.99 -10.64 -13.46
N GLU A 116 -1.46 -11.51 -12.60
CA GLU A 116 -2.09 -11.96 -11.37
C GLU A 116 -1.13 -11.69 -10.20
N ARG A 117 -1.66 -11.34 -9.03
CA ARG A 117 -0.88 -11.19 -7.79
C ARG A 117 -1.46 -12.08 -6.72
N VAL A 118 -0.64 -12.97 -6.19
CA VAL A 118 -0.97 -13.85 -5.07
C VAL A 118 0.05 -13.61 -3.97
N PHE A 119 -0.43 -13.40 -2.75
CA PHE A 119 0.42 -13.14 -1.59
C PHE A 119 -0.28 -13.60 -0.31
N ASP A 120 0.51 -13.89 0.71
CA ASP A 120 0.04 -14.23 2.05
C ASP A 120 0.10 -13.00 2.96
N VAL A 121 -0.81 -12.94 3.93
CA VAL A 121 -0.86 -11.86 4.93
C VAL A 121 -0.64 -12.45 6.32
N PHE A 122 0.32 -11.90 7.04
CA PHE A 122 0.63 -12.26 8.42
C PHE A 122 0.41 -11.05 9.33
N ILE A 123 -0.26 -11.26 10.47
CA ILE A 123 -0.54 -10.23 11.49
C ILE A 123 0.03 -10.74 12.82
N GLN A 124 0.72 -9.86 13.56
CA GLN A 124 1.39 -10.16 14.84
C GLN A 124 0.85 -9.28 15.97
#